data_AF-A0AAD9NR91-F1
#
_entry.id   AF-A0AAD9NR91-F1
#
_cell.length_a   1.000
_cell.length_b   1.000
_cell.length_c   1.000
_cell.angle_alpha   90.00
_cell.angle_beta   90.00
_cell.angle_gamma   90.00
#
_symmetry.space_group_name_H-M   'P 1'
#
loop_
_entity.id
_entity.type
_entity.pdbx_description
1 polymer ?
#
loop_
_entity_poly.entity_id
_entity_poly.type
_entity_poly.pdbx_seq_one_letter_code
_entity_poly.pdbx_strand_id
1 'polypeptide(L)'
;MATPVCENKLQPEKQSPTDDSTTSTNTSTVVLTEGRRLKFLRDALGMTIAKCISAGKFSLFAKNHPSLFAANDEAFRGIHEQYTKKLDDMIKTEVETMFDEEGIVKLMNELDRLVASASSDEAWRPTGVPERDVSAHLVPVKLKEKQKLEELLREADADNHRLQTVIRGRRKRLLRMHESIKDDMQQLVEVTPVFC
;
A
#
# COMPACT_ATOMS: atom_id res chain seq x y z
N MET A 1 -48.36 8.56 -30.24
CA MET A 1 -48.76 8.38 -28.83
C MET A 1 -47.47 8.19 -28.04
N ALA A 2 -46.76 9.28 -27.74
CA ALA A 2 -46.87 10.10 -26.52
C ALA A 2 -46.47 9.33 -25.25
N THR A 3 -45.30 9.68 -24.70
CA THR A 3 -44.72 9.25 -23.42
C THR A 3 -45.53 9.77 -22.22
N PRO A 4 -45.23 9.30 -21.00
CA PRO A 4 -44.45 10.13 -20.07
C PRO A 4 -43.39 9.27 -19.33
N VAL A 5 -42.11 9.62 -19.18
CA VAL A 5 -41.48 10.78 -18.50
C VAL A 5 -42.09 11.07 -17.13
N CYS A 6 -41.47 10.53 -16.07
CA CYS A 6 -41.56 11.11 -14.73
C CYS A 6 -40.19 11.70 -14.39
N GLU A 7 -40.09 13.01 -14.59
CA GLU A 7 -39.19 13.94 -13.91
C GLU A 7 -39.70 14.25 -12.49
N ASN A 8 -38.82 14.92 -11.73
CA ASN A 8 -39.00 15.69 -10.48
C ASN A 8 -38.72 14.92 -9.18
N LYS A 9 -37.92 15.44 -8.23
CA LYS A 9 -37.52 16.83 -8.00
C LYS A 9 -36.28 16.91 -7.09
N LEU A 10 -35.57 18.02 -7.25
CA LEU A 10 -34.33 18.50 -6.65
C LEU A 10 -34.55 19.11 -5.24
N GLN A 11 -33.64 18.77 -4.28
CA GLN A 11 -33.01 19.59 -3.19
C GLN A 11 -33.87 20.33 -2.12
N PRO A 12 -33.37 20.70 -0.90
CA PRO A 12 -32.09 21.37 -0.55
C PRO A 12 -31.31 20.80 0.68
N GLU A 13 -29.98 20.89 0.73
CA GLU A 13 -29.14 22.00 1.24
C GLU A 13 -29.25 22.28 2.75
N LYS A 14 -28.16 22.03 3.49
CA LYS A 14 -27.78 22.80 4.68
C LYS A 14 -26.26 22.92 4.71
N GLN A 15 -25.77 24.13 4.44
CA GLN A 15 -24.39 24.55 4.60
C GLN A 15 -24.15 25.27 5.94
N SER A 16 -22.96 25.00 6.51
CA SER A 16 -22.03 25.94 7.20
C SER A 16 -22.32 26.33 8.67
N PRO A 17 -21.28 26.70 9.49
CA PRO A 17 -20.15 27.56 9.12
C PRO A 17 -18.72 27.06 9.40
N THR A 18 -17.84 27.71 8.63
CA THR A 18 -16.39 27.91 8.70
C THR A 18 -15.83 28.27 10.06
N ASP A 19 -14.58 27.82 10.30
CA ASP A 19 -13.43 28.48 10.95
C ASP A 19 -12.40 27.35 11.19
N ASP A 20 -11.09 27.45 11.08
CA ASP A 20 -10.15 28.41 10.53
C ASP A 20 -8.83 27.60 10.44
N SER A 21 -7.98 27.91 9.45
CA SER A 21 -6.53 27.72 9.46
C SER A 21 -5.90 26.57 10.27
N THR A 22 -5.34 25.58 9.58
CA THR A 22 -3.89 25.29 9.53
C THR A 22 -3.69 23.80 9.25
N THR A 23 -3.36 23.49 8.00
CA THR A 23 -2.63 22.30 7.61
C THR A 23 -1.31 22.28 8.37
N SER A 24 -1.31 21.72 9.58
CA SER A 24 -0.07 21.38 10.28
C SER A 24 0.39 20.04 9.71
N THR A 25 1.02 20.10 8.54
CA THR A 25 1.98 19.08 8.15
C THR A 25 3.07 19.14 9.21
N ASN A 26 2.89 18.34 10.26
CA ASN A 26 3.88 18.13 11.30
C ASN A 26 5.04 17.39 10.63
N THR A 27 5.88 18.15 9.93
CA THR A 27 7.27 17.81 9.65
C THR A 27 7.98 17.94 10.98
N SER A 28 7.60 17.08 11.92
CA SER A 28 8.47 16.77 13.03
C SER A 28 9.71 16.21 12.38
N THR A 29 10.79 16.99 12.44
CA THR A 29 12.16 16.52 12.34
C THR A 29 12.35 15.45 13.41
N VAL A 30 11.81 14.27 13.14
CA VAL A 30 12.17 13.05 13.86
C VAL A 30 13.63 12.91 13.57
N VAL A 31 14.46 13.15 14.59
CA VAL A 31 15.88 12.81 14.55
C VAL A 31 15.92 11.31 14.27
N LEU A 32 16.06 10.95 13.00
CA LEU A 32 16.08 9.56 12.57
C LEU A 32 17.39 9.00 13.09
N THR A 33 17.29 8.20 14.14
CA THR A 33 18.45 7.51 14.68
C THR A 33 19.05 6.65 13.57
N GLU A 34 20.35 6.79 13.34
CA GLU A 34 21.04 6.09 12.27
C GLU A 34 21.04 4.59 12.53
N GLY A 35 20.38 3.84 11.63
CA GLY A 35 20.35 2.38 11.65
C GLY A 35 21.73 1.75 11.46
N ARG A 36 21.83 0.44 11.72
CA ARG A 36 23.10 -0.30 11.65
C ARG A 36 23.70 -0.22 10.25
N ARG A 37 22.88 -0.40 9.21
CA ARG A 37 23.32 -0.38 7.81
C ARG A 37 23.81 0.98 7.36
N LEU A 38 23.15 2.04 7.81
CA LEU A 38 23.54 3.40 7.48
C LEU A 38 24.94 3.72 8.02
N LYS A 39 25.26 3.28 9.24
CA LYS A 39 26.61 3.43 9.82
C LYS A 39 27.66 2.74 8.96
N PHE A 40 27.42 1.51 8.54
CA PHE A 40 28.33 0.81 7.64
C PHE A 40 28.53 1.54 6.31
N LEU A 41 27.47 2.12 5.74
CA LEU A 41 27.55 2.92 4.53
C LEU A 41 28.39 4.18 4.75
N ARG A 42 28.14 4.93 5.83
CA ARG A 42 28.92 6.12 6.20
C ARG A 42 30.39 5.79 6.42
N ASP A 43 30.67 4.70 7.12
CA ASP A 43 32.04 4.23 7.37
C ASP A 43 32.74 3.87 6.05
N ALA A 44 32.08 3.11 5.17
CA ALA A 44 32.63 2.73 3.87
C ALA A 44 32.90 3.94 2.96
N LEU A 45 31.99 4.92 2.94
CA LEU A 45 32.16 6.17 2.20
C LEU A 45 33.30 7.00 2.80
N GLY A 46 33.36 7.16 4.12
CA GLY A 46 34.44 7.86 4.81
C GLY A 46 35.82 7.24 4.52
N MET A 47 35.91 5.91 4.53
CA MET A 47 37.13 5.20 4.13
C MET A 47 37.50 5.43 2.66
N THR A 48 36.51 5.51 1.78
CA THR A 48 36.72 5.76 0.34
C THR A 48 37.22 7.17 0.11
N ILE A 49 36.60 8.16 0.73
CA ILE A 49 37.02 9.58 0.68
C ILE A 49 38.46 9.71 1.20
N ALA A 50 38.76 9.13 2.36
CA ALA A 50 40.10 9.14 2.93
C ALA A 50 41.15 8.53 1.97
N LYS A 51 40.81 7.42 1.29
CA LYS A 51 41.68 6.82 0.29
C LYS A 51 41.88 7.72 -0.93
N CYS A 52 40.81 8.33 -1.45
CA CYS A 52 40.88 9.26 -2.58
C CYS A 52 41.79 10.46 -2.26
N ILE A 53 41.63 11.05 -1.08
CA ILE A 53 42.46 12.16 -0.60
C ILE A 53 43.91 11.71 -0.41
N SER A 54 44.15 10.52 0.18
CA SER A 54 45.50 9.99 0.38
C SER A 54 46.28 9.69 -0.90
N ALA A 55 45.58 9.52 -2.03
CA ALA A 55 46.20 9.36 -3.35
C ALA A 55 46.78 10.68 -3.87
N GLY A 56 46.19 11.82 -3.50
CA GLY A 56 46.66 13.17 -3.84
C GLY A 56 47.87 13.63 -3.04
N LYS A 57 48.93 12.82 -2.96
CA LYS A 57 50.13 13.13 -2.16
C LYS A 57 50.86 14.37 -2.69
N PHE A 58 51.38 15.17 -1.77
CA PHE A 58 52.22 16.34 -2.12
C PHE A 58 53.40 15.98 -3.02
N SER A 59 54.01 14.79 -2.83
CA SER A 59 55.13 14.34 -3.66
C SER A 59 54.77 14.14 -5.13
N LEU A 60 53.57 13.66 -5.44
CA LEU A 60 53.08 13.59 -6.83
C LEU A 60 52.79 14.99 -7.38
N PHE A 61 52.21 15.85 -6.55
CA PHE A 61 51.89 17.23 -6.93
C PHE A 61 53.15 18.05 -7.27
N ALA A 62 54.19 17.96 -6.44
CA ALA A 62 55.48 18.62 -6.67
C ALA A 62 56.22 18.05 -7.88
N LYS A 63 56.19 16.72 -8.09
CA LYS A 63 56.81 16.08 -9.26
C LYS A 63 56.22 16.57 -10.58
N ASN A 64 54.92 16.84 -10.62
CA ASN A 64 54.22 17.25 -11.83
C ASN A 64 54.33 18.76 -12.12
N HIS A 65 54.74 19.57 -11.14
CA HIS A 65 54.88 21.02 -11.26
C HIS A 65 56.24 21.52 -10.75
N PRO A 66 57.35 21.07 -11.35
CA PRO A 66 58.70 21.36 -10.84
C PRO A 66 59.08 22.84 -10.89
N SER A 67 58.60 23.58 -11.90
CA SER A 67 58.89 25.01 -12.06
C SER A 67 58.23 25.87 -10.98
N LEU A 68 57.00 25.52 -10.57
CA LEU A 68 56.26 26.22 -9.52
C LEU A 68 56.85 25.93 -8.14
N PHE A 69 57.22 24.66 -7.91
CA PHE A 69 57.88 24.25 -6.68
C PHE A 69 59.23 24.95 -6.47
N ALA A 70 60.04 25.08 -7.52
CA ALA A 70 61.34 25.75 -7.44
C ALA A 70 61.24 27.27 -7.22
N ALA A 71 60.14 27.90 -7.66
CA ALA A 71 59.93 29.33 -7.50
C ALA A 71 59.53 29.70 -6.07
N ASN A 72 58.63 28.93 -5.43
CA ASN A 72 58.18 29.17 -4.06
C ASN A 72 57.61 27.89 -3.43
N ASP A 73 58.43 27.13 -2.69
CA ASP A 73 58.01 25.89 -2.02
C ASP A 73 56.92 26.13 -0.96
N GLU A 74 57.05 27.20 -0.17
CA GLU A 74 56.12 27.50 0.92
C GLU A 74 54.70 27.79 0.40
N ALA A 75 54.58 28.65 -0.62
CA ALA A 75 53.29 28.94 -1.24
C ALA A 75 52.71 27.69 -1.93
N PHE A 76 53.56 26.86 -2.55
CA PHE A 76 53.13 25.67 -3.25
C PHE A 76 52.60 24.58 -2.29
N ARG A 77 53.20 24.44 -1.09
CA ARG A 77 52.65 23.62 0.00
C ARG A 77 51.31 24.12 0.48
N GLY A 78 51.18 25.43 0.71
CA GLY A 78 49.91 26.05 1.10
C GLY A 78 48.79 25.81 0.09
N ILE A 79 49.09 25.86 -1.20
CA ILE A 79 48.13 25.55 -2.27
C ILE A 79 47.69 24.08 -2.22
N HIS A 80 48.62 23.15 -2.04
CA HIS A 80 48.30 21.72 -1.96
C HIS A 80 47.44 21.38 -0.74
N GLU A 81 47.76 21.95 0.42
CA GLU A 81 46.96 21.79 1.64
C GLU A 81 45.55 22.36 1.46
N GLN A 82 45.45 23.56 0.89
CA GLN A 82 44.15 24.19 0.62
C GLN A 82 43.33 23.38 -0.39
N TYR A 83 43.95 22.88 -1.45
CA TYR A 83 43.30 22.02 -2.45
C TYR A 83 42.76 20.75 -1.80
N THR A 84 43.61 20.07 -1.02
CA THR A 84 43.25 18.79 -0.37
C THR A 84 42.11 18.99 0.63
N LYS A 85 42.16 20.05 1.44
CA LYS A 85 41.10 20.38 2.39
C LYS A 85 39.79 20.74 1.69
N LYS A 86 39.83 21.61 0.68
CA LYS A 86 38.63 21.99 -0.07
C LYS A 86 37.99 20.78 -0.76
N LEU A 87 38.81 19.89 -1.33
CA LEU A 87 38.31 18.68 -1.97
C LEU A 87 37.62 17.76 -0.95
N ASP A 88 38.22 17.54 0.22
CA ASP A 88 37.63 16.74 1.30
C ASP A 88 36.31 17.35 1.80
N ASP A 89 36.28 18.65 2.07
CA ASP A 89 35.09 19.38 2.54
C ASP A 89 33.97 19.35 1.50
N MET A 90 34.29 19.56 0.21
CA MET A 90 33.32 19.52 -0.88
C MET A 90 32.71 18.13 -1.03
N ILE A 91 33.53 17.07 -1.05
CA ILE A 91 33.02 15.71 -1.21
C ILE A 91 32.14 15.32 -0.02
N LYS A 92 32.56 15.63 1.21
CA LYS A 92 31.75 15.35 2.41
C LYS A 92 30.41 16.09 2.39
N THR A 93 30.44 17.37 2.02
CA THR A 93 29.22 18.19 1.94
C THR A 93 28.26 17.68 0.87
N GLU A 94 28.78 17.30 -0.29
CA GLU A 94 27.99 16.73 -1.38
C GLU A 94 27.37 15.39 -0.97
N VAL A 95 28.14 14.54 -0.29
CA VAL A 95 27.65 13.26 0.22
C VAL A 95 26.52 13.48 1.22
N GLU A 96 26.66 14.37 2.21
CA GLU A 96 25.56 14.66 3.14
C GLU A 96 24.33 15.24 2.44
N THR A 97 24.55 16.08 1.42
CA THR A 97 23.45 16.64 0.62
C THR A 97 22.68 15.53 -0.10
N MET A 98 23.38 14.57 -0.72
CA MET A 98 22.74 13.38 -1.31
C MET A 98 21.98 12.54 -0.28
N PHE A 99 22.52 12.38 0.94
CA PHE A 99 21.82 11.67 2.02
C PHE A 99 20.47 12.32 2.37
N ASP A 100 20.44 13.65 2.40
CA ASP A 100 19.25 14.44 2.72
C ASP A 100 18.24 14.47 1.56
N GLU A 101 18.70 14.68 0.32
CA GLU A 101 17.87 14.76 -0.88
C GLU A 101 17.15 13.43 -1.18
N GLU A 102 17.89 12.32 -1.15
CA GLU A 102 17.34 10.99 -1.42
C GLU A 102 16.64 10.39 -0.19
N GLY A 103 16.75 11.04 0.96
CA GLY A 103 16.18 10.54 2.21
C GLY A 103 16.72 9.15 2.60
N ILE A 104 18.01 8.90 2.30
CA ILE A 104 18.66 7.58 2.46
C ILE A 104 18.53 7.07 3.90
N VAL A 105 18.57 7.97 4.88
CA VAL A 105 18.40 7.63 6.31
C VAL A 105 17.05 6.94 6.55
N LYS A 106 15.98 7.43 5.93
CA LYS A 106 14.64 6.83 6.04
C LYS A 106 14.61 5.46 5.37
N LEU A 107 15.13 5.39 4.14
CA LEU A 107 15.12 4.16 3.34
C LEU A 107 15.91 3.03 4.01
N MET A 108 17.10 3.34 4.54
CA MET A 108 17.94 2.36 5.23
C MET A 108 17.32 1.90 6.56
N ASN A 109 16.68 2.81 7.30
CA ASN A 109 15.97 2.45 8.52
C ASN A 109 14.72 1.59 8.24
N GLU A 110 14.00 1.87 7.15
CA GLU A 110 12.89 1.03 6.69
C GLU A 110 13.38 -0.35 6.26
N LEU A 111 14.50 -0.42 5.52
CA LEU A 111 15.12 -1.69 5.17
C LEU A 111 15.52 -2.51 6.41
N ASP A 112 16.09 -1.87 7.44
CA ASP A 112 16.41 -2.54 8.70
C ASP A 112 15.15 -3.10 9.39
N ARG A 113 14.02 -2.38 9.33
CA ARG A 113 12.72 -2.89 9.83
C ARG A 113 12.20 -4.06 9.01
N LEU A 114 12.26 -3.97 7.68
CA LEU A 114 11.80 -5.03 6.78
C LEU A 114 12.61 -6.31 6.99
N VAL A 115 13.94 -6.21 7.11
CA VAL A 115 14.81 -7.35 7.39
C VAL A 115 14.52 -7.94 8.78
N ALA A 116 14.24 -7.11 9.78
CA ALA A 116 13.86 -7.60 11.11
C ALA A 116 12.50 -8.34 11.10
N SER A 117 11.58 -7.97 10.20
CA SER A 117 10.26 -8.60 10.04
C SER A 117 10.25 -9.79 9.07
N ALA A 118 11.34 -10.02 8.34
CA ALA A 118 11.40 -11.06 7.32
C ALA A 118 11.46 -12.46 7.95
N SER A 119 10.76 -13.42 7.33
CA SER A 119 10.93 -14.84 7.67
C SER A 119 12.24 -15.38 7.11
N SER A 120 12.73 -16.48 7.68
CA SER A 120 13.97 -17.14 7.23
C SER A 120 13.80 -17.96 5.95
N ASP A 121 12.61 -17.94 5.34
CA ASP A 121 12.29 -18.73 4.15
C ASP A 121 12.81 -18.05 2.88
N GLU A 122 12.96 -18.83 1.82
CA GLU A 122 13.33 -18.30 0.50
C GLU A 122 12.27 -17.31 0.04
N ALA A 123 12.63 -16.03 0.03
CA ALA A 123 11.71 -14.96 -0.30
C ALA A 123 11.40 -14.96 -1.81
N TRP A 124 10.15 -14.73 -2.16
CA TRP A 124 9.72 -14.64 -3.56
C TRP A 124 10.55 -13.60 -4.35
N ARG A 125 10.87 -13.94 -5.60
CA ARG A 125 11.57 -13.06 -6.55
C ARG A 125 10.81 -13.04 -7.88
N PRO A 126 10.72 -11.88 -8.55
CA PRO A 126 10.13 -11.81 -9.88
C PRO A 126 10.85 -12.75 -10.84
N THR A 127 10.09 -13.54 -11.58
CA THR A 127 10.62 -14.50 -12.55
C THR A 127 10.95 -13.85 -13.89
N GLY A 128 10.53 -12.59 -14.08
CA GLY A 128 10.65 -11.87 -15.35
C GLY A 128 9.51 -12.17 -16.32
N VAL A 129 8.52 -12.96 -15.89
CA VAL A 129 7.29 -13.25 -16.64
C VAL A 129 6.13 -12.52 -15.94
N PRO A 130 5.65 -11.40 -16.49
CA PRO A 130 4.66 -10.55 -15.83
C PRO A 130 3.40 -11.30 -15.39
N GLU A 131 2.90 -12.24 -16.19
CA GLU A 131 1.67 -12.98 -15.89
C GLU A 131 1.83 -13.85 -14.63
N ARG A 132 2.98 -14.51 -14.48
CA ARG A 132 3.30 -15.32 -13.29
C ARG A 132 3.50 -14.43 -12.06
N ASP A 133 4.18 -13.31 -12.24
CA ASP A 133 4.53 -12.43 -11.14
C ASP A 133 3.30 -11.70 -10.58
N VAL A 134 2.39 -11.25 -11.45
CA VAL A 134 1.09 -10.71 -11.05
C VAL A 134 0.22 -11.78 -10.39
N SER A 135 0.20 -13.00 -10.95
CA SER A 135 -0.58 -14.10 -10.37
C SER A 135 -0.14 -14.43 -8.95
N ALA A 136 1.16 -14.43 -8.66
CA ALA A 136 1.69 -14.68 -7.32
C ALA A 136 1.14 -13.70 -6.27
N HIS A 137 0.95 -12.43 -6.65
CA HIS A 137 0.37 -11.42 -5.76
C HIS A 137 -1.16 -11.46 -5.72
N LEU A 138 -1.81 -11.76 -6.84
CA LEU A 138 -3.27 -11.66 -6.98
C LEU A 138 -4.02 -12.88 -6.41
N VAL A 139 -3.42 -14.07 -6.50
CA VAL A 139 -4.00 -15.32 -5.98
C VAL A 139 -4.45 -15.22 -4.51
N PRO A 140 -3.64 -14.75 -3.54
CA PRO A 140 -4.08 -14.67 -2.15
C PRO A 140 -5.26 -13.70 -1.94
N VAL A 141 -5.31 -12.61 -2.70
CA VAL A 141 -6.44 -11.66 -2.65
C VAL A 141 -7.71 -12.31 -3.21
N LYS A 142 -7.60 -12.96 -4.37
CA LYS A 142 -8.72 -13.65 -5.02
C LYS A 142 -9.24 -14.82 -4.21
N LEU A 143 -8.36 -15.51 -3.47
CA LEU A 143 -8.76 -16.60 -2.59
C LEU A 143 -9.60 -16.08 -1.40
N LYS A 144 -9.25 -14.94 -0.80
CA LYS A 144 -10.06 -14.30 0.24
C LYS A 144 -11.44 -13.88 -0.28
N GLU A 145 -11.48 -13.33 -1.49
CA GLU A 145 -12.73 -12.94 -2.14
C GLU A 145 -13.61 -14.16 -2.44
N LYS A 146 -13.02 -15.24 -2.97
CA LYS A 146 -13.70 -16.51 -3.20
C LYS A 146 -14.33 -17.05 -1.91
N GLN A 147 -13.56 -17.12 -0.82
CA GLN A 147 -14.06 -17.60 0.48
C GLN A 147 -15.28 -16.79 0.97
N LYS A 148 -15.24 -15.47 0.80
CA LYS A 148 -16.37 -14.61 1.15
C LYS A 148 -17.62 -14.91 0.31
N LEU A 149 -17.45 -15.11 -0.99
CA LEU A 149 -18.57 -15.43 -1.89
C LEU A 149 -19.16 -16.81 -1.61
N GLU A 150 -18.32 -17.79 -1.29
CA GLU A 150 -18.78 -19.14 -0.88
C GLU A 150 -19.62 -19.09 0.40
N GLU A 151 -19.24 -18.25 1.36
CA GLU A 151 -20.03 -18.05 2.59
C GLU A 151 -21.40 -17.42 2.29
N LEU A 152 -21.44 -16.37 1.47
CA LEU A 152 -22.68 -15.71 1.07
C LEU A 152 -23.60 -16.65 0.28
N LEU A 153 -23.03 -17.49 -0.58
CA LEU A 153 -23.78 -18.49 -1.33
C LEU A 153 -24.42 -19.51 -0.38
N ARG A 154 -23.64 -20.00 0.60
CA ARG A 154 -24.12 -20.95 1.60
C ARG A 154 -25.28 -20.39 2.43
N GLU A 155 -25.19 -19.12 2.83
CA GLU A 155 -26.27 -18.42 3.54
C GLU A 155 -27.53 -18.32 2.68
N ALA A 156 -27.39 -17.88 1.41
CA ALA A 156 -28.50 -17.76 0.49
C ALA A 156 -29.18 -19.11 0.20
N ASP A 157 -28.41 -20.18 0.04
CA ASP A 157 -28.93 -21.53 -0.19
C ASP A 157 -29.69 -22.05 1.04
N ALA A 158 -29.16 -21.81 2.26
CA ALA A 158 -29.84 -22.18 3.50
C ALA A 158 -31.19 -21.46 3.64
N ASP A 159 -31.24 -20.17 3.34
CA ASP A 159 -32.48 -19.40 3.37
C ASP A 159 -33.47 -19.84 2.30
N ASN A 160 -32.99 -20.12 1.08
CA ASN A 160 -33.85 -20.64 0.01
C ASN A 160 -34.46 -21.99 0.41
N HIS A 161 -33.67 -22.91 0.95
CA HIS A 161 -34.18 -24.19 1.45
C HIS A 161 -35.21 -24.02 2.58
N ARG A 162 -34.96 -23.11 3.51
CA ARG A 162 -35.90 -22.77 4.59
C ARG A 162 -37.21 -22.25 4.01
N LEU A 163 -37.15 -21.27 3.10
CA LEU A 163 -38.33 -20.68 2.46
C LEU A 163 -39.11 -21.70 1.62
N GLN A 164 -38.44 -22.55 0.85
CA GLN A 164 -39.08 -23.63 0.11
C GLN A 164 -39.82 -24.59 1.03
N THR A 165 -39.24 -24.93 2.17
CA THR A 165 -39.88 -25.80 3.17
C THR A 165 -41.14 -25.15 3.73
N VAL A 166 -41.08 -23.85 4.07
CA VAL A 166 -42.26 -23.08 4.51
C VAL A 166 -43.34 -23.03 3.44
N ILE A 167 -42.99 -22.72 2.19
CA ILE A 167 -43.93 -22.63 1.06
C ILE A 167 -44.60 -23.97 0.81
N ARG A 168 -43.84 -25.07 0.77
CA ARG A 168 -44.39 -26.42 0.60
C ARG A 168 -45.36 -26.77 1.73
N GLY A 169 -45.03 -26.43 2.98
CA GLY A 169 -45.91 -26.61 4.13
C GLY A 169 -47.22 -25.82 4.01
N ARG A 170 -47.13 -24.53 3.62
CA ARG A 170 -48.30 -23.67 3.38
C ARG A 170 -49.17 -24.19 2.24
N ARG A 171 -48.57 -24.60 1.12
CA ARG A 171 -49.29 -25.16 -0.04
C ARG A 171 -50.05 -26.43 0.33
N LYS A 172 -49.46 -27.34 1.11
CA LYS A 172 -50.14 -28.54 1.63
C LYS A 172 -51.34 -28.18 2.52
N ARG A 173 -51.20 -27.18 3.39
CA ARG A 173 -52.31 -26.71 4.25
C ARG A 173 -53.44 -26.14 3.41
N LEU A 174 -53.13 -25.31 2.41
CA LEU A 174 -54.12 -24.70 1.54
C LEU A 174 -54.89 -25.75 0.73
N LEU A 175 -54.19 -26.76 0.18
CA LEU A 175 -54.83 -27.87 -0.52
C LEU A 175 -55.78 -28.66 0.38
N ARG A 176 -55.38 -28.96 1.63
CA ARG A 176 -56.28 -29.64 2.58
C ARG A 176 -57.52 -28.82 2.91
N MET A 177 -57.34 -27.51 3.11
CA MET A 177 -58.46 -26.60 3.39
C MET A 177 -59.40 -26.51 2.19
N HIS A 178 -58.87 -26.45 0.97
CA HIS A 178 -59.66 -26.48 -0.25
C HIS A 178 -60.47 -27.76 -0.39
N GLU A 179 -59.87 -28.93 -0.13
CA GLU A 179 -60.62 -30.20 -0.19
C GLU A 179 -61.72 -30.25 0.87
N SER A 180 -61.43 -29.83 2.11
CA SER A 180 -62.45 -29.76 3.17
C SER A 180 -63.63 -28.86 2.79
N ILE A 181 -63.37 -27.67 2.25
CA ILE A 181 -64.43 -26.76 1.80
C ILE A 181 -65.27 -27.40 0.69
N LYS A 182 -64.62 -28.10 -0.24
CA LYS A 182 -65.30 -28.79 -1.34
C LYS A 182 -66.17 -29.94 -0.83
N ASP A 183 -65.66 -30.73 0.11
CA ASP A 183 -66.42 -31.81 0.76
C ASP A 183 -67.62 -31.25 1.53
N ASP A 184 -67.43 -30.16 2.29
CA ASP A 184 -68.50 -29.46 3.01
C ASP A 184 -69.57 -28.92 2.05
N MET A 185 -69.17 -28.36 0.90
CA MET A 185 -70.10 -27.89 -0.13
C MET A 185 -70.89 -29.05 -0.75
N GLN A 186 -70.27 -30.21 -0.98
CA GLN A 186 -70.96 -31.39 -1.50
C GLN A 186 -72.01 -31.92 -0.50
N GLN A 187 -71.66 -32.00 0.78
CA GLN A 187 -72.61 -32.39 1.83
C GLN A 187 -73.79 -31.41 1.93
N LEU A 188 -73.56 -30.11 1.77
CA LEU A 188 -74.63 -29.11 1.83
C LEU A 188 -75.60 -29.23 0.62
N VAL A 189 -75.09 -29.64 -0.54
CA VAL A 189 -75.91 -29.93 -1.73
C VAL A 189 -76.72 -31.22 -1.54
N GLU A 190 -76.20 -32.23 -0.83
CA GLU A 190 -76.94 -33.47 -0.53
C GLU A 190 -78.03 -33.29 0.55
N VAL A 191 -77.83 -32.38 1.50
CA VAL A 191 -78.74 -32.16 2.64
C VAL A 191 -79.85 -31.14 2.33
N THR A 192 -79.72 -30.32 1.28
CA THR A 192 -80.80 -29.42 0.86
C THR A 192 -81.87 -30.21 0.12
N PRO A 193 -83.06 -30.48 0.71
CA PRO A 193 -84.15 -31.02 -0.07
C PRO A 193 -84.53 -29.95 -1.09
N VAL A 194 -84.73 -30.36 -2.34
CA VAL A 194 -85.40 -29.55 -3.35
C VAL A 194 -86.77 -29.16 -2.76
N PHE A 195 -86.86 -27.97 -2.16
CA PHE A 195 -88.13 -27.38 -1.79
C PHE A 195 -88.85 -27.07 -3.11
N CYS A 196 -89.81 -27.93 -3.45
CA CYS A 196 -90.85 -27.66 -4.43
C CYS A 196 -91.82 -26.60 -3.89
#